data_AF-A0A3A4R4X3-F1
#
_entry.id   AF-A0A3A4R4X3-F1
#
_cell.length_a   1.000
_cell.length_b   1.000
_cell.length_c   1.000
_cell.angle_alpha   90.00
_cell.angle_beta   90.00
_cell.angle_gamma   90.00
#
_symmetry.space_group_name_H-M   'P 1'
#
loop_
_entity.id
_entity.type
_entity.pdbx_description
1 polymer ?
#
loop_
_entity_poly.entity_id
_entity_poly.type
_entity_poly.pdbx_seq_one_letter_code
_entity_poly.pdbx_strand_id
1 'polypeptide(L)'
;MIALKFYMKSFSLFVMLLLSLSPCLLFAANGNDLIERLPSGTINWSIGLITATGSGAPPSSVNNPAQARLMAKRAAILDARRNLLETVKGVTVDAQTTVQNFMTTSDIVVTKVSGVVKLSRVINTRYMSDGAVEVTVEMDMRGDLLKLMLEETGDQKKAFIPAVIPRKEVPPAIKPPSVEIPQAKPPTPPVPPKPLLEAKIQEPPKPPSVETPQTKPVPPPPPEPALEAKVKESKKEDRREEVSEDIDLTKLNYSGLVIDARKLQIRPALIPKIMDQKGEVVYSAANLLQKDAVKMGVVGYAKDVDAAKKNQRVTENPFVIKGIQATGQKKTDVVINNRDANIIQGSDKYTSYLKNGRVLLVYD
;
A
#
# COMPACT_ATOMS: atom_id res chain seq x y z
N MET A 1 -0.66 -71.09 14.02
CA MET A 1 0.07 -69.98 14.67
C MET A 1 0.86 -69.08 13.69
N ILE A 2 0.60 -69.14 12.37
CA ILE A 2 1.31 -68.35 11.34
C ILE A 2 0.39 -67.30 10.68
N ALA A 3 -0.93 -67.54 10.59
CA ALA A 3 -1.89 -66.60 10.00
C ALA A 3 -2.19 -65.35 10.85
N LEU A 4 -2.02 -65.43 12.18
CA LEU A 4 -2.34 -64.30 13.09
C LEU A 4 -1.22 -63.24 13.16
N LYS A 5 0.00 -63.57 12.73
CA LYS A 5 1.14 -62.63 12.73
C LYS A 5 1.21 -61.73 11.49
N PHE A 6 0.48 -62.05 10.42
CA PHE A 6 0.41 -61.20 9.22
C PHE A 6 -0.56 -60.03 9.39
N TYR A 7 -1.63 -60.20 10.17
CA TYR A 7 -2.64 -59.16 10.36
C TYR A 7 -2.15 -57.97 11.21
N MET A 8 -1.23 -58.21 12.17
CA MET A 8 -0.64 -57.15 12.99
C MET A 8 0.43 -56.31 12.27
N LYS A 9 1.08 -56.83 11.22
CA LYS A 9 2.10 -56.06 10.46
C LYS A 9 1.48 -55.13 9.41
N SER A 10 0.33 -55.49 8.83
CA SER A 10 -0.36 -54.62 7.87
C SER A 10 -1.19 -53.51 8.52
N PHE A 11 -1.59 -53.66 9.79
CA PHE A 11 -2.27 -52.59 10.52
C PHE A 11 -1.30 -51.50 11.01
N SER A 12 -0.06 -51.88 11.35
CA SER A 12 0.98 -50.94 11.80
C SER A 12 1.53 -50.05 10.67
N LEU A 13 1.43 -50.49 9.41
CA LEU A 13 1.88 -49.70 8.26
C LEU A 13 0.83 -48.67 7.79
N PHE A 14 -0.46 -48.93 8.03
CA PHE A 14 -1.54 -48.03 7.62
C PHE A 14 -1.80 -46.91 8.64
N VAL A 15 -1.56 -47.16 9.93
CA VAL A 15 -1.63 -46.13 10.99
C VAL A 15 -0.44 -45.15 10.92
N MET A 16 0.70 -45.56 10.35
CA MET A 16 1.86 -44.67 10.16
C MET A 16 1.77 -43.78 8.91
N LEU A 17 0.91 -44.11 7.94
CA LEU A 17 0.69 -43.29 6.74
C LEU A 17 -0.31 -42.14 7.00
N LEU A 18 -1.22 -42.32 7.97
CA LEU A 18 -2.21 -41.32 8.39
C LEU A 18 -1.69 -40.27 9.39
N LEU A 19 -0.45 -40.40 9.87
CA LEU A 19 0.22 -39.45 10.78
C LEU A 19 1.27 -38.55 10.09
N SER A 20 1.36 -38.62 8.75
CA SER A 20 2.22 -37.75 7.93
C SER A 20 1.49 -36.56 7.30
N LEU A 21 0.16 -36.45 7.48
CA LEU A 21 -0.53 -35.18 7.25
C LEU A 21 -0.16 -34.23 8.38
N SER A 22 1.00 -33.60 8.19
CA SER A 22 1.32 -32.34 8.83
C SER A 22 0.08 -31.45 8.76
N PRO A 23 -0.51 -31.04 9.89
CA PRO A 23 -1.37 -29.88 9.87
C PRO A 23 -0.41 -28.72 9.65
N CYS A 24 -0.07 -28.48 8.38
CA CYS A 24 0.06 -27.12 7.92
C CYS A 24 -1.25 -26.50 8.40
N LEU A 25 -1.20 -25.73 9.49
CA LEU A 25 -2.21 -24.73 9.74
C LEU A 25 -2.15 -23.84 8.51
N LEU A 26 -2.86 -24.29 7.48
CA LEU A 26 -3.55 -23.43 6.57
C LEU A 26 -4.35 -22.56 7.52
N PHE A 27 -3.88 -21.33 7.71
CA PHE A 27 -4.84 -20.26 7.72
C PHE A 27 -5.79 -20.60 6.58
N ALA A 28 -7.03 -20.93 6.91
CA ALA A 28 -8.09 -20.76 5.96
C ALA A 28 -8.09 -19.26 5.66
N ALA A 29 -7.20 -18.85 4.75
CA ALA A 29 -7.54 -17.81 3.82
C ALA A 29 -8.89 -18.26 3.32
N ASN A 30 -9.94 -17.57 3.75
CA ASN A 30 -11.19 -17.64 3.02
C ASN A 30 -10.76 -17.51 1.55
N GLY A 31 -11.23 -18.38 0.65
CA GLY A 31 -10.80 -18.36 -0.78
C GLY A 31 -11.03 -17.01 -1.50
N ASN A 32 -11.60 -16.05 -0.77
CA ASN A 32 -11.96 -14.69 -1.10
C ASN A 32 -10.93 -13.63 -0.64
N ASP A 33 -9.88 -14.01 0.10
CA ASP A 33 -8.84 -13.07 0.53
C ASP A 33 -7.87 -12.76 -0.62
N LEU A 34 -7.54 -11.48 -0.75
CA LEU A 34 -6.65 -10.93 -1.77
C LEU A 34 -5.22 -10.88 -1.21
N ILE A 35 -4.48 -11.96 -1.45
CA ILE A 35 -3.14 -12.16 -0.89
C ILE A 35 -2.10 -12.04 -1.99
N GLU A 36 -1.21 -11.05 -1.84
CA GLU A 36 0.00 -10.90 -2.64
C GLU A 36 1.17 -11.56 -1.90
N ARG A 37 1.89 -12.45 -2.59
CA ARG A 37 3.05 -13.15 -2.02
C ARG A 37 4.33 -12.60 -2.62
N LEU A 38 5.21 -12.11 -1.75
CA LEU A 38 6.53 -11.63 -2.08
C LEU A 38 7.59 -12.60 -1.55
N PRO A 39 8.83 -12.57 -2.06
CA PRO A 39 9.91 -13.41 -1.52
C PRO A 39 10.17 -13.20 -0.01
N SER A 40 9.94 -11.98 0.48
CA SER A 40 10.19 -11.57 1.86
C SER A 40 8.97 -11.68 2.78
N GLY A 41 7.77 -11.97 2.27
CA GLY A 41 6.56 -11.93 3.08
C GLY A 41 5.28 -11.92 2.27
N THR A 42 4.16 -11.63 2.91
CA THR A 42 2.85 -11.59 2.26
C THR A 42 2.08 -10.33 2.65
N ILE A 43 1.29 -9.82 1.72
CA ILE A 43 0.38 -8.69 1.93
C ILE A 43 -1.05 -9.21 1.71
N ASN A 44 -1.89 -9.11 2.73
CA ASN A 44 -3.32 -9.38 2.62
C ASN A 44 -4.07 -8.05 2.50
N TRP A 45 -4.44 -7.71 1.26
CA TRP A 45 -5.14 -6.48 0.90
C TRP A 45 -6.59 -6.45 1.36
N SER A 46 -7.23 -7.61 1.52
CA SER A 46 -8.60 -7.68 2.02
C SER A 46 -8.72 -7.21 3.47
N ILE A 47 -7.74 -7.56 4.31
CA ILE A 47 -7.80 -7.30 5.75
C ILE A 47 -6.81 -6.24 6.25
N GLY A 48 -5.89 -5.75 5.40
CA GLY A 48 -4.96 -4.68 5.79
C GLY A 48 -3.69 -5.16 6.50
N LEU A 49 -3.28 -6.42 6.35
CA LEU A 49 -2.15 -6.98 7.11
C LEU A 49 -0.97 -7.36 6.22
N ILE A 50 0.23 -7.12 6.72
CA ILE A 50 1.49 -7.58 6.13
C ILE A 50 2.14 -8.54 7.12
N THR A 51 2.56 -9.71 6.63
CA THR A 51 3.27 -10.71 7.45
C THR A 51 4.60 -11.09 6.84
N ALA A 52 5.57 -11.42 7.68
CA ALA A 52 6.86 -11.93 7.24
C ALA A 52 7.41 -12.94 8.25
N THR A 53 8.11 -13.95 7.76
CA THR A 53 8.74 -14.98 8.57
C THR A 53 10.26 -14.80 8.50
N GLY A 54 10.94 -15.06 9.61
CA GLY A 54 12.39 -15.10 9.68
C GLY A 54 12.88 -16.17 10.63
N SER A 55 14.16 -16.50 10.51
CA SER A 55 14.78 -17.66 11.14
C SER A 55 16.00 -17.24 11.95
N GLY A 56 16.26 -17.96 13.04
CA GLY A 56 17.40 -17.70 13.91
C GLY A 56 17.99 -19.01 14.39
N ALA A 57 19.29 -19.17 14.20
CA ALA A 57 20.03 -20.34 14.67
C ALA A 57 20.65 -20.08 16.05
N PRO A 58 20.76 -21.10 16.91
CA PRO A 58 21.48 -20.99 18.17
C PRO A 58 22.98 -20.80 17.89
N PRO A 59 23.65 -19.83 18.54
CA PRO A 59 25.08 -19.64 18.37
C PRO A 59 25.85 -20.82 18.96
N SER A 60 26.84 -21.32 18.22
CA SER A 60 27.70 -22.44 18.65
C SER A 60 28.56 -22.12 19.87
N SER A 61 28.78 -20.83 20.17
CA SER A 61 29.59 -20.37 21.30
C SER A 61 28.87 -20.43 22.66
N VAL A 62 27.56 -20.66 22.69
CA VAL A 62 26.77 -20.62 23.92
C VAL A 62 26.46 -22.04 24.40
N ASN A 63 27.10 -22.41 25.51
CA ASN A 63 26.97 -23.76 26.08
C ASN A 63 25.63 -24.00 26.79
N ASN A 64 24.96 -22.95 27.27
CA ASN A 64 23.68 -23.08 27.95
C ASN A 64 22.54 -23.18 26.92
N PRO A 65 21.83 -24.33 26.80
CA PRO A 65 20.79 -24.51 25.79
C PRO A 65 19.63 -23.51 25.92
N ALA A 66 19.27 -23.12 27.15
CA ALA A 66 18.21 -22.13 27.37
C ALA A 66 18.62 -20.74 26.87
N GLN A 67 19.88 -20.36 27.10
CA GLN A 67 20.44 -19.09 26.61
C GLN A 67 20.56 -19.11 25.08
N ALA A 68 21.04 -20.22 24.50
CA ALA A 68 21.16 -20.39 23.06
C ALA A 68 19.80 -20.27 22.36
N ARG A 69 18.75 -20.89 22.92
CA ARG A 69 17.37 -20.76 22.42
C ARG A 69 16.84 -19.33 22.48
N LEU A 70 17.12 -18.59 23.56
CA LEU A 70 16.72 -17.20 23.66
C LEU A 70 17.40 -16.32 22.61
N MET A 71 18.69 -16.59 22.33
CA MET A 71 19.43 -15.90 21.26
C MET A 71 18.90 -16.25 19.88
N ALA A 72 18.62 -17.53 19.60
CA ALA A 72 18.00 -17.99 18.36
C ALA A 72 16.65 -17.28 18.11
N LYS A 73 15.79 -17.21 19.13
CA LYS A 73 14.51 -16.49 19.04
C LYS A 73 14.71 -14.99 18.74
N ARG A 74 15.68 -14.34 19.38
CA ARG A 74 15.99 -12.92 19.12
C ARG A 74 16.48 -12.71 17.69
N ALA A 75 17.35 -13.57 17.19
CA ALA A 75 17.83 -13.55 15.81
C ALA A 75 16.68 -13.74 14.82
N ALA A 76 15.79 -14.70 15.07
CA ALA A 76 14.60 -14.95 14.25
C ALA A 76 13.66 -13.73 14.18
N ILE A 77 13.45 -13.03 15.30
CA ILE A 77 12.65 -11.79 15.32
C ILE A 77 13.31 -10.69 14.48
N LEU A 78 14.63 -10.53 14.58
CA LEU A 78 15.36 -9.51 13.81
C LEU A 78 15.32 -9.81 12.31
N ASP A 79 15.50 -11.08 11.93
CA ASP A 79 15.38 -11.53 10.54
C ASP A 79 13.95 -11.34 10.01
N ALA A 80 12.94 -11.73 10.79
CA ALA A 80 11.54 -11.57 10.41
C ALA A 80 11.16 -10.10 10.19
N ARG A 81 11.66 -9.18 11.04
CA ARG A 81 11.45 -7.73 10.89
C ARG A 81 12.21 -7.13 9.70
N ARG A 82 13.39 -7.66 9.37
CA ARG A 82 14.10 -7.29 8.14
C ARG A 82 13.27 -7.69 6.92
N ASN A 83 12.79 -8.93 6.89
CA ASN A 83 11.93 -9.42 5.82
C ASN A 83 10.60 -8.63 5.74
N LEU A 84 10.05 -8.23 6.89
CA LEU A 84 8.88 -7.36 6.94
C LEU A 84 9.17 -5.99 6.32
N LEU A 85 10.32 -5.36 6.62
CA LEU A 85 10.70 -4.08 6.02
C LEU A 85 10.85 -4.17 4.50
N GLU A 86 11.45 -5.23 3.97
CA GLU A 86 11.54 -5.45 2.52
C GLU A 86 10.15 -5.64 1.88
N THR A 87 9.25 -6.34 2.57
CA THR A 87 7.86 -6.48 2.13
C THR A 87 7.12 -5.14 2.12
N VAL A 88 7.32 -4.31 3.15
CA VAL A 88 6.75 -2.97 3.26
C VAL A 88 7.24 -2.04 2.16
N LYS A 89 8.53 -2.10 1.78
CA LYS A 89 9.08 -1.32 0.65
C LYS A 89 8.33 -1.57 -0.67
N GLY A 90 7.89 -2.82 -0.89
CA GLY A 90 7.13 -3.23 -2.06
C GLY A 90 5.69 -2.73 -2.10
N VAL A 91 5.16 -2.21 -0.98
CA VAL A 91 3.77 -1.71 -0.92
C VAL A 91 3.60 -0.51 -1.84
N THR A 92 2.60 -0.60 -2.72
CA THR A 92 2.24 0.49 -3.63
C THR A 92 1.49 1.57 -2.86
N VAL A 93 1.93 2.82 -2.99
CA VAL A 93 1.28 3.94 -2.31
C VAL A 93 0.17 4.52 -3.18
N ASP A 94 0.48 4.81 -4.44
CA ASP A 94 -0.45 5.38 -5.43
C ASP A 94 -0.08 4.94 -6.86
N ALA A 95 -0.68 5.61 -7.86
CA ALA A 95 -0.49 5.36 -9.28
C ALA A 95 0.95 5.49 -9.80
N GLN A 96 1.83 6.18 -9.07
CA GLN A 96 3.18 6.54 -9.53
C GLN A 96 4.26 5.97 -8.61
N THR A 97 3.96 5.76 -7.32
CA THR A 97 5.00 5.54 -6.32
C THR A 97 4.76 4.36 -5.38
N THR A 98 5.82 3.94 -4.69
CA THR A 98 5.82 2.90 -3.66
C THR A 98 6.42 3.45 -2.38
N VAL A 99 6.30 2.70 -1.28
CA VAL A 99 6.98 3.04 -0.03
C VAL A 99 8.49 3.14 -0.24
N GLN A 100 9.08 2.25 -1.04
CA GLN A 100 10.51 2.29 -1.39
C GLN A 100 10.94 3.61 -2.03
N ASN A 101 10.14 4.16 -2.95
CA ASN A 101 10.48 5.40 -3.63
C ASN A 101 10.57 6.59 -2.65
N PHE A 102 9.63 6.67 -1.70
CA PHE A 102 9.69 7.69 -0.65
C PHE A 102 10.88 7.48 0.30
N MET A 103 11.16 6.23 0.67
CA MET A 103 12.33 5.90 1.48
C MET A 103 13.65 6.25 0.78
N THR A 104 13.74 6.08 -0.53
CA THR A 104 14.95 6.41 -1.30
C THR A 104 15.21 7.91 -1.33
N THR A 105 14.15 8.72 -1.21
CA THR A 105 14.23 10.17 -1.35
C THR A 105 14.36 10.88 0.02
N SER A 106 14.07 10.21 1.14
CA SER A 106 14.06 10.85 2.47
C SER A 106 14.45 9.90 3.59
N ASP A 107 15.56 10.20 4.26
CA ASP A 107 16.03 9.49 5.46
C ASP A 107 15.05 9.59 6.63
N ILE A 108 14.25 10.67 6.68
CA ILE A 108 13.17 10.82 7.65
C ILE A 108 12.10 9.75 7.41
N VAL A 109 11.74 9.50 6.15
CA VAL A 109 10.80 8.43 5.79
C VAL A 109 11.40 7.08 6.13
N VAL A 110 12.67 6.83 5.82
CA VAL A 110 13.37 5.59 6.22
C VAL A 110 13.26 5.35 7.71
N THR A 111 13.55 6.38 8.51
CA THR A 111 13.52 6.31 9.98
C THR A 111 12.12 6.04 10.49
N LYS A 112 11.10 6.74 9.98
CA LYS A 112 9.70 6.58 10.40
C LYS A 112 9.14 5.21 9.99
N VAL A 113 9.33 4.78 8.73
CA VAL A 113 8.88 3.45 8.25
C VAL A 113 9.54 2.33 9.06
N SER A 114 10.85 2.43 9.30
CA SER A 114 11.57 1.46 10.15
C SER A 114 11.03 1.45 11.58
N GLY A 115 10.65 2.62 12.12
CA GLY A 115 9.97 2.75 13.40
C GLY A 115 8.65 1.99 13.46
N VAL A 116 7.81 2.12 12.43
CA VAL A 116 6.53 1.39 12.32
C VAL A 116 6.77 -0.12 12.26
N VAL A 117 7.72 -0.59 11.44
CA VAL A 117 8.06 -2.02 11.34
C VAL A 117 8.56 -2.59 12.67
N LYS A 118 9.30 -1.82 13.47
CA LYS A 118 9.75 -2.26 14.81
C LYS A 118 8.61 -2.53 15.78
N LEU A 119 7.44 -1.92 15.58
CA LEU A 119 6.23 -2.15 16.37
C LEU A 119 5.44 -3.39 15.92
N SER A 120 5.95 -4.15 14.94
CA SER A 120 5.34 -5.41 14.50
C SER A 120 5.12 -6.39 15.66
N ARG A 121 4.01 -7.11 15.61
CA ARG A 121 3.66 -8.13 16.60
C ARG A 121 4.17 -9.49 16.17
N VAL A 122 4.61 -10.32 17.12
CA VAL A 122 4.92 -11.72 16.87
C VAL A 122 3.62 -12.51 16.94
N ILE A 123 3.24 -13.19 15.85
CA ILE A 123 2.02 -14.01 15.78
C ILE A 123 2.29 -15.51 15.81
N ASN A 124 3.51 -15.93 15.48
CA ASN A 124 3.89 -17.34 15.52
C ASN A 124 5.37 -17.48 15.91
N THR A 125 5.69 -18.53 16.65
CA THR A 125 7.06 -18.95 16.97
C THR A 125 7.14 -20.47 16.90
N ARG A 126 7.97 -20.99 16.01
CA ARG A 126 8.20 -22.43 15.81
C ARG A 126 9.61 -22.78 16.27
N TYR A 127 9.73 -23.82 17.09
CA TYR A 127 11.03 -24.36 17.50
C TYR A 127 11.31 -25.63 16.70
N MET A 128 12.47 -25.68 16.07
CA MET A 128 12.92 -26.79 15.23
C MET A 128 13.77 -27.78 16.05
N SER A 129 13.91 -29.00 15.53
CA SER A 129 14.65 -30.09 16.19
C SER A 129 16.16 -29.83 16.31
N ASP A 130 16.71 -29.05 15.38
CA ASP A 130 18.10 -28.59 15.37
C ASP A 130 18.37 -27.40 16.31
N GLY A 131 17.34 -26.93 17.03
CA GLY A 131 17.42 -25.77 17.92
C GLY A 131 17.22 -24.43 17.23
N ALA A 132 17.03 -24.39 15.90
CA ALA A 132 16.63 -23.19 15.19
C ALA A 132 15.21 -22.76 15.59
N VAL A 133 14.94 -21.46 15.41
CA VAL A 133 13.65 -20.85 15.72
C VAL A 133 13.18 -20.11 14.48
N GLU A 134 11.94 -20.36 14.05
CA GLU A 134 11.24 -19.51 13.09
C GLU A 134 10.25 -18.61 13.82
N VAL A 135 10.17 -17.35 13.42
CA VAL A 135 9.22 -16.38 13.95
C VAL A 135 8.48 -15.73 12.80
N THR A 136 7.16 -15.64 12.92
CA THR A 136 6.34 -14.82 12.00
C THR A 136 5.88 -13.58 12.72
N VAL A 137 6.11 -12.43 12.09
CA VAL A 137 5.65 -11.12 12.55
C VAL A 137 4.56 -10.59 11.64
N GLU A 138 3.71 -9.73 12.18
CA GLU A 138 2.69 -9.01 11.44
C GLU A 138 2.71 -7.51 11.74
N MET A 139 2.21 -6.71 10.80
CA MET A 139 1.82 -5.32 11.01
C MET A 139 0.58 -4.95 10.21
N ASP A 140 -0.13 -3.92 10.65
CA ASP A 140 -1.22 -3.31 9.90
C ASP A 140 -0.65 -2.26 8.93
N MET A 141 -1.09 -2.29 7.67
CA MET A 141 -0.68 -1.29 6.67
C MET A 141 -1.51 0.01 6.76
N ARG A 142 -2.64 -0.03 7.47
CA ARG A 142 -3.37 1.15 7.93
C ARG A 142 -2.65 1.73 9.15
N GLY A 143 -3.26 2.67 9.87
CA GLY A 143 -2.63 3.25 11.06
C GLY A 143 -1.43 4.13 10.69
N ASP A 144 -0.31 3.91 11.38
CA ASP A 144 0.88 4.75 11.30
C ASP A 144 1.55 4.74 9.92
N LEU A 145 1.59 3.58 9.24
CA LEU A 145 2.18 3.51 7.89
C LEU A 145 1.39 4.36 6.90
N LEU A 146 0.07 4.16 6.85
CA LEU A 146 -0.80 4.94 5.97
C LEU A 146 -0.78 6.43 6.33
N LYS A 147 -0.81 6.78 7.62
CA LYS A 147 -0.69 8.16 8.08
C LYS A 147 0.58 8.81 7.54
N LEU A 148 1.71 8.12 7.66
CA LEU A 148 2.99 8.57 7.13
C LEU A 148 2.92 8.78 5.61
N MET A 149 2.40 7.81 4.85
CA MET A 149 2.31 7.93 3.39
C MET A 149 1.37 9.07 2.94
N LEU A 150 0.31 9.35 3.69
CA LEU A 150 -0.58 10.49 3.44
C LEU A 150 0.11 11.83 3.67
N GLU A 151 0.99 11.93 4.68
CA GLU A 151 1.82 13.13 4.94
C GLU A 151 2.80 13.39 3.79
N GLU A 152 3.40 12.32 3.23
CA GLU A 152 4.36 12.41 2.12
C GLU A 152 3.70 12.70 0.77
N THR A 153 2.52 12.13 0.50
CA THR A 153 1.81 12.31 -0.79
C THR A 153 1.24 13.72 -0.97
N GLY A 154 1.14 14.52 0.10
CA GLY A 154 0.79 15.94 0.02
C GLY A 154 -0.69 16.24 -0.27
N ASP A 155 -1.54 15.22 -0.49
CA ASP A 155 -2.99 15.38 -0.70
C ASP A 155 -3.70 16.06 0.50
N GLN A 156 -3.08 16.05 1.70
CA GLN A 156 -3.57 16.75 2.90
C GLN A 156 -3.04 18.19 3.04
N LYS A 157 -1.94 18.56 2.36
CA LYS A 157 -1.36 19.91 2.45
C LYS A 157 -2.11 20.97 1.63
N LYS A 158 -2.98 20.57 0.69
CA LYS A 158 -3.85 21.51 -0.05
C LYS A 158 -5.14 21.89 0.69
N ALA A 159 -5.54 21.17 1.74
CA ALA A 159 -6.79 21.43 2.47
C ALA A 159 -6.62 22.34 3.71
N PHE A 160 -5.39 22.68 4.10
CA PHE A 160 -5.10 23.59 5.22
C PHE A 160 -3.91 24.51 4.89
N ILE A 161 -4.07 25.31 3.84
CA ILE A 161 -3.43 26.62 3.78
C ILE A 161 -4.60 27.60 3.91
N PRO A 162 -4.95 28.14 5.10
CA PRO A 162 -5.74 29.35 5.10
C PRO A 162 -4.94 30.34 4.26
N ALA A 163 -5.60 30.90 3.23
CA ALA A 163 -5.04 31.94 2.39
C ALA A 163 -4.23 32.88 3.29
N VAL A 164 -2.96 33.10 2.94
CA VAL A 164 -2.14 34.14 3.56
C VAL A 164 -2.96 35.42 3.44
N ILE A 165 -3.62 35.82 4.53
CA ILE A 165 -4.20 37.15 4.64
C ILE A 165 -2.97 38.05 4.55
N PRO A 166 -2.86 38.95 3.55
CA PRO A 166 -1.76 39.90 3.52
C PRO A 166 -1.80 40.66 4.85
N ARG A 167 -0.78 40.43 5.68
CA ARG A 167 -0.64 41.11 6.97
C ARG A 167 -0.50 42.60 6.65
N LYS A 168 -1.54 43.40 6.91
CA LYS A 168 -1.37 44.86 6.98
C LYS A 168 -0.24 45.13 7.97
N GLU A 169 0.77 45.86 7.51
CA GLU A 169 1.89 46.29 8.34
C GLU A 169 1.34 47.02 9.57
N VAL A 170 1.69 46.52 10.75
CA VAL A 170 1.40 47.19 12.02
C VAL A 170 2.59 48.11 12.31
N PRO A 171 2.36 49.40 12.65
CA PRO A 171 3.43 50.34 13.01
C PRO A 171 4.27 49.82 14.20
N PRO A 172 5.55 50.23 14.31
CA PRO A 172 6.44 49.70 15.34
C PRO A 172 5.94 50.02 16.76
N ALA A 173 5.83 48.98 17.59
CA ALA A 173 5.43 49.09 18.99
C ALA A 173 6.55 49.70 19.86
N ILE A 174 6.14 50.56 20.79
CA ILE A 174 6.96 51.21 21.81
C ILE A 174 7.59 50.16 22.73
N LYS A 175 8.89 50.28 23.02
CA LYS A 175 9.63 49.37 23.92
C LYS A 175 9.14 49.53 25.38
N PRO A 176 8.80 48.44 26.09
CA PRO A 176 8.60 48.50 27.54
C PRO A 176 9.94 48.56 28.31
N PRO A 177 9.95 49.10 29.55
CA PRO A 177 11.16 49.37 30.32
C PRO A 177 11.86 48.09 30.81
N SER A 178 13.20 48.16 30.82
CA SER A 178 14.11 47.11 31.26
C SER A 178 13.92 46.77 32.74
N VAL A 179 13.64 45.50 33.04
CA VAL A 179 13.81 44.92 34.39
C VAL A 179 15.12 44.14 34.38
N GLU A 180 16.09 44.59 35.18
CA GLU A 180 17.34 43.87 35.40
C GLU A 180 17.08 42.56 36.17
N ILE A 181 17.47 41.44 35.58
CA ILE A 181 17.54 40.14 36.27
C ILE A 181 19.03 39.85 36.55
N PRO A 182 19.43 39.48 37.78
CA PRO A 182 20.82 39.22 38.13
C PRO A 182 21.45 38.09 37.29
N GLN A 183 22.67 38.34 36.80
CA GLN A 183 23.46 37.41 35.98
C GLN A 183 23.92 36.17 36.78
N ALA A 184 23.58 34.97 36.30
CA ALA A 184 24.26 33.74 36.67
C ALA A 184 25.50 33.53 35.77
N LYS A 185 26.63 33.13 36.36
CA LYS A 185 27.90 32.86 35.66
C LYS A 185 27.74 31.78 34.58
N PRO A 186 28.37 31.92 33.39
CA PRO A 186 28.35 30.87 32.36
C PRO A 186 29.24 29.67 32.75
N PRO A 187 28.86 28.43 32.40
CA PRO A 187 29.79 27.31 32.37
C PRO A 187 30.77 27.43 31.19
N THR A 188 32.00 26.98 31.41
CA THR A 188 33.13 27.01 30.47
C THR A 188 32.84 26.22 29.18
N PRO A 189 33.27 26.70 27.99
CA PRO A 189 33.18 25.94 26.75
C PRO A 189 34.14 24.73 26.74
N PRO A 190 33.81 23.65 26.01
CA PRO A 190 34.63 22.46 25.90
C PRO A 190 35.90 22.68 25.06
N VAL A 191 36.94 21.94 25.42
CA VAL A 191 38.27 21.89 24.78
C VAL A 191 38.17 21.38 23.33
N PRO A 192 38.84 22.02 22.35
CA PRO A 192 38.85 21.53 20.97
C PRO A 192 39.72 20.26 20.81
N PRO A 193 39.31 19.26 20.01
CA PRO A 193 40.15 18.10 19.72
C PRO A 193 41.32 18.46 18.77
N LYS A 194 42.46 17.79 19.00
CA LYS A 194 43.72 17.88 18.23
C LYS A 194 43.55 17.53 16.74
N PRO A 195 44.41 18.05 15.84
CA PRO A 195 44.34 17.77 14.41
C PRO A 195 44.84 16.34 14.12
N LEU A 196 44.04 15.58 13.36
CA LEU A 196 44.44 14.32 12.74
C LEU A 196 44.99 14.61 11.34
N LEU A 197 46.15 13.98 11.10
CA LEU A 197 46.99 13.95 9.91
C LEU A 197 46.30 14.08 8.54
N GLU A 198 46.91 14.91 7.69
CA GLU A 198 46.78 14.99 6.23
C GLU A 198 46.60 13.61 5.57
N ALA A 199 45.48 13.43 4.87
CA ALA A 199 45.35 12.43 3.81
C ALA A 199 45.25 13.15 2.47
N LYS A 200 46.19 12.82 1.60
CA LYS A 200 46.45 13.39 0.27
C LYS A 200 45.22 13.27 -0.64
N ILE A 201 44.71 14.40 -1.11
CA ILE A 201 43.69 14.52 -2.14
C ILE A 201 44.27 13.93 -3.45
N GLN A 202 43.59 12.93 -4.03
CA GLN A 202 43.77 12.56 -5.43
C GLN A 202 42.64 13.17 -6.24
N GLU A 203 43.00 14.03 -7.20
CA GLU A 203 42.10 14.61 -8.19
C GLU A 203 41.53 13.51 -9.12
N PRO A 204 40.26 13.61 -9.53
CA PRO A 204 39.72 12.77 -10.60
C PRO A 204 40.26 13.23 -11.97
N PRO A 205 40.59 12.31 -12.90
CA PRO A 205 41.03 12.70 -14.22
C PRO A 205 39.88 13.26 -15.07
N LYS A 206 40.20 14.33 -15.79
CA LYS A 206 39.35 15.08 -16.73
C LYS A 206 39.04 14.24 -17.98
N PRO A 207 37.83 14.34 -18.57
CA PRO A 207 37.44 13.56 -19.74
C PRO A 207 38.11 14.07 -21.04
N PRO A 208 38.40 13.20 -22.02
CA PRO A 208 38.68 13.64 -23.38
C PRO A 208 37.38 13.94 -24.13
N SER A 209 37.38 15.09 -24.81
CA SER A 209 36.35 15.55 -25.73
C SER A 209 36.68 15.17 -27.18
N VAL A 210 35.60 15.15 -27.98
CA VAL A 210 35.54 15.30 -29.46
C VAL A 210 35.63 13.99 -30.26
N GLU A 211 34.54 13.58 -30.92
CA GLU A 211 34.29 13.90 -32.34
C GLU A 211 32.85 13.57 -32.77
N THR A 212 32.21 14.48 -33.51
CA THR A 212 30.91 14.29 -34.15
C THR A 212 31.14 13.80 -35.58
N PRO A 213 30.32 12.88 -36.10
CA PRO A 213 29.79 13.13 -37.44
C PRO A 213 28.29 12.82 -37.61
N GLN A 214 27.60 13.87 -38.05
CA GLN A 214 26.61 13.92 -39.14
C GLN A 214 25.73 12.70 -39.46
N THR A 215 24.44 13.02 -39.41
CA THR A 215 23.25 12.45 -40.05
C THR A 215 23.41 11.89 -41.47
N LYS A 216 22.70 10.79 -41.75
CA LYS A 216 22.02 10.54 -43.04
C LYS A 216 20.60 9.99 -42.82
N PRO A 217 19.65 10.26 -43.74
CA PRO A 217 18.23 10.02 -43.54
C PRO A 217 17.82 8.59 -43.91
N VAL A 218 16.90 8.00 -43.16
CA VAL A 218 16.21 6.75 -43.52
C VAL A 218 15.03 7.08 -44.44
N PRO A 219 14.84 6.38 -45.58
CA PRO A 219 13.79 6.67 -46.56
C PRO A 219 12.40 6.18 -46.11
N PRO A 220 11.31 6.76 -46.65
CA PRO A 220 9.94 6.35 -46.33
C PRO A 220 9.55 5.05 -47.04
N PRO A 221 8.64 4.24 -46.48
CA PRO A 221 8.07 3.08 -47.16
C PRO A 221 7.10 3.49 -48.29
N PRO A 222 7.01 2.71 -49.38
CA PRO A 222 6.21 3.03 -50.56
C PRO A 222 4.70 2.80 -50.37
N PRO A 223 3.85 3.42 -51.21
CA PRO A 223 2.39 3.37 -51.10
C PRO A 223 1.74 2.22 -51.90
N GLU A 224 0.64 1.71 -51.32
CA GLU A 224 -0.62 1.23 -51.94
C GLU A 224 -0.64 -0.07 -52.77
N PRO A 225 -1.79 -0.80 -52.82
CA PRO A 225 -2.96 -0.32 -53.56
C PRO A 225 -4.33 -0.46 -52.89
N ALA A 226 -5.18 0.49 -53.31
CA ALA A 226 -6.61 0.52 -53.15
C ALA A 226 -7.31 -0.75 -53.69
N LEU A 227 -8.37 -1.15 -53.00
CA LEU A 227 -9.51 -1.85 -53.59
C LEU A 227 -10.78 -1.10 -53.20
N GLU A 228 -11.33 -0.38 -54.18
CA GLU A 228 -12.65 0.24 -54.12
C GLU A 228 -13.76 -0.80 -54.32
N ALA A 229 -14.91 -0.43 -53.72
CA ALA A 229 -16.28 -0.71 -54.12
C ALA A 229 -16.90 -2.08 -53.82
N LYS A 230 -17.77 -2.10 -52.80
CA LYS A 230 -19.22 -2.17 -53.07
C LYS A 230 -20.08 -1.68 -51.90
N VAL A 231 -20.81 -0.62 -52.18
CA VAL A 231 -21.96 -0.11 -51.43
C VAL A 231 -23.02 -1.21 -51.33
N LYS A 232 -23.50 -1.48 -50.11
CA LYS A 232 -24.88 -1.90 -49.85
C LYS A 232 -25.42 -1.14 -48.66
N GLU A 233 -26.16 -0.11 -49.02
CA GLU A 233 -27.16 0.60 -48.24
C GLU A 233 -28.19 -0.40 -47.69
N SER A 234 -28.38 -0.39 -46.36
CA SER A 234 -29.47 -1.12 -45.70
C SER A 234 -29.73 -0.53 -44.31
N LYS A 235 -30.68 0.40 -44.30
CA LYS A 235 -31.73 0.57 -43.30
C LYS A 235 -31.33 0.79 -41.83
N LYS A 236 -31.30 2.07 -41.50
CA LYS A 236 -31.70 2.68 -40.23
C LYS A 236 -33.00 2.05 -39.74
N GLU A 237 -32.94 1.27 -38.67
CA GLU A 237 -34.10 0.88 -37.89
C GLU A 237 -33.87 1.26 -36.43
N ASP A 238 -34.88 1.91 -35.92
CA ASP A 238 -35.02 2.59 -34.65
C ASP A 238 -34.76 1.64 -33.48
N ARG A 239 -33.84 2.03 -32.59
CA ARG A 239 -33.87 1.56 -31.20
C ARG A 239 -33.49 2.70 -30.28
N ARG A 240 -34.40 3.68 -30.20
CA ARG A 240 -34.60 4.48 -29.00
C ARG A 240 -34.92 3.55 -27.84
N GLU A 241 -33.93 3.21 -27.05
CA GLU A 241 -34.16 3.00 -25.61
C GLU A 241 -33.89 4.34 -24.94
N GLU A 242 -34.92 5.18 -24.91
CA GLU A 242 -35.04 6.22 -23.89
C GLU A 242 -35.27 5.52 -22.56
N VAL A 243 -34.23 5.51 -21.71
CA VAL A 243 -34.40 5.37 -20.26
C VAL A 243 -33.78 6.61 -19.64
N SER A 244 -34.48 7.74 -19.76
CA SER A 244 -34.39 8.81 -18.78
C SER A 244 -35.44 8.52 -17.72
N GLU A 245 -35.15 7.57 -16.82
CA GLU A 245 -35.69 7.71 -15.48
C GLU A 245 -34.99 8.93 -14.89
N ASP A 246 -35.74 10.00 -14.66
CA ASP A 246 -35.27 11.12 -13.86
C ASP A 246 -34.87 10.56 -12.50
N ILE A 247 -33.57 10.35 -12.30
CA ILE A 247 -33.02 9.80 -11.07
C ILE A 247 -33.36 10.80 -9.97
N ASP A 248 -34.28 10.41 -9.09
CA ASP A 248 -34.65 11.20 -7.92
C ASP A 248 -33.48 11.22 -6.93
N LEU A 249 -32.57 12.18 -7.14
CA LEU A 249 -31.37 12.40 -6.32
C LEU A 249 -31.72 12.60 -4.84
N THR A 250 -32.99 12.90 -4.50
CA THR A 250 -33.44 13.11 -3.12
C THR A 250 -33.66 11.80 -2.34
N LYS A 251 -33.65 10.64 -3.02
CA LYS A 251 -33.85 9.30 -2.42
C LYS A 251 -32.59 8.43 -2.35
N LEU A 252 -31.42 8.95 -2.72
CA LEU A 252 -30.16 8.19 -2.78
C LEU A 252 -29.45 8.14 -1.43
N ASN A 253 -30.05 7.47 -0.44
CA ASN A 253 -29.41 7.17 0.85
C ASN A 253 -28.47 5.97 0.73
N TYR A 254 -27.30 6.19 0.13
CA TYR A 254 -26.26 5.17 0.07
C TYR A 254 -25.42 5.15 1.34
N SER A 255 -25.09 3.94 1.76
CA SER A 255 -24.36 3.67 2.99
C SER A 255 -22.87 3.38 2.75
N GLY A 256 -22.49 3.17 1.48
CA GLY A 256 -21.15 2.94 0.98
C GLY A 256 -21.11 2.85 -0.55
N LEU A 257 -19.91 2.70 -1.10
CA LEU A 257 -19.67 2.54 -2.55
C LEU A 257 -18.91 1.25 -2.80
N VAL A 258 -19.37 0.47 -3.77
CA VAL A 258 -18.68 -0.73 -4.28
C VAL A 258 -18.43 -0.52 -5.76
N ILE A 259 -17.18 -0.65 -6.18
CA ILE A 259 -16.78 -0.51 -7.57
C ILE A 259 -16.25 -1.84 -8.06
N ASP A 260 -16.94 -2.43 -9.03
CA ASP A 260 -16.45 -3.60 -9.75
C ASP A 260 -15.35 -3.19 -10.74
N ALA A 261 -14.09 -3.38 -10.35
CA ALA A 261 -12.90 -3.10 -11.16
C ALA A 261 -12.21 -4.38 -11.64
N ARG A 262 -12.91 -5.53 -11.59
CA ARG A 262 -12.43 -6.79 -12.14
C ARG A 262 -12.20 -6.66 -13.64
N LYS A 263 -11.27 -7.46 -14.18
CA LYS A 263 -10.84 -7.48 -15.59
C LYS A 263 -10.17 -6.19 -16.07
N LEU A 264 -9.99 -5.18 -15.22
CA LEU A 264 -9.29 -3.94 -15.56
C LEU A 264 -7.78 -4.00 -15.28
N GLN A 265 -7.30 -5.11 -14.68
CA GLN A 265 -5.91 -5.27 -14.24
C GLN A 265 -5.48 -4.18 -13.26
N ILE A 266 -6.41 -3.75 -12.39
CA ILE A 266 -6.09 -2.84 -11.30
C ILE A 266 -5.14 -3.52 -10.31
N ARG A 267 -4.21 -2.76 -9.76
CA ARG A 267 -3.36 -3.16 -8.64
C ARG A 267 -3.79 -2.43 -7.37
N PRO A 268 -3.77 -3.11 -6.21
CA PRO A 268 -4.08 -2.46 -4.95
C PRO A 268 -2.97 -1.47 -4.55
N ALA A 269 -3.39 -0.40 -3.88
CA ALA A 269 -2.54 0.64 -3.32
C ALA A 269 -3.09 1.16 -1.98
N LEU A 270 -2.25 1.85 -1.21
CA LEU A 270 -2.66 2.50 0.04
C LEU A 270 -3.58 3.70 -0.19
N ILE A 271 -3.32 4.47 -1.26
CA ILE A 271 -3.95 5.76 -1.55
C ILE A 271 -4.39 5.80 -3.04
N PRO A 272 -5.30 4.92 -3.48
CA PRO A 272 -5.81 4.96 -4.84
C PRO A 272 -6.78 6.14 -5.03
N LYS A 273 -7.00 6.52 -6.29
CA LYS A 273 -7.99 7.54 -6.67
C LYS A 273 -9.08 6.94 -7.56
N ILE A 274 -10.28 7.49 -7.44
CA ILE A 274 -11.40 7.22 -8.37
C ILE A 274 -11.61 8.49 -9.18
N MET A 275 -11.67 8.35 -10.49
CA MET A 275 -11.78 9.45 -11.45
C MET A 275 -12.95 9.25 -12.41
N ASP A 276 -13.44 10.34 -12.97
CA ASP A 276 -14.40 10.29 -14.07
C ASP A 276 -13.70 10.15 -15.43
N GLN A 277 -14.47 10.14 -16.52
CA GLN A 277 -13.93 9.94 -17.88
C GLN A 277 -13.15 11.15 -18.40
N LYS A 278 -13.26 12.31 -17.73
CA LYS A 278 -12.51 13.53 -18.04
C LYS A 278 -11.17 13.58 -17.30
N GLY A 279 -10.95 12.65 -16.36
CA GLY A 279 -9.79 12.63 -15.48
C GLY A 279 -9.94 13.50 -14.23
N GLU A 280 -11.16 13.95 -13.92
CA GLU A 280 -11.46 14.67 -12.69
C GLU A 280 -11.58 13.69 -11.52
N VAL A 281 -11.03 14.07 -10.36
CA VAL A 281 -11.06 13.22 -9.16
C VAL A 281 -12.47 13.21 -8.58
N VAL A 282 -13.08 12.04 -8.56
CA VAL A 282 -14.38 11.79 -7.91
C VAL A 282 -14.20 11.46 -6.44
N TYR A 283 -13.19 10.64 -6.12
CA TYR A 283 -12.89 10.26 -4.74
C TYR A 283 -11.40 9.99 -4.54
N SER A 284 -10.87 10.43 -3.41
CA SER A 284 -9.49 10.23 -2.99
C SER A 284 -9.36 10.36 -1.46
N ALA A 285 -8.14 10.22 -0.94
CA ALA A 285 -7.87 10.46 0.47
C ALA A 285 -8.19 11.90 0.93
N ALA A 286 -8.23 12.89 0.02
CA ALA A 286 -8.59 14.26 0.38
C ALA A 286 -10.05 14.40 0.81
N ASN A 287 -10.92 13.45 0.45
CA ASN A 287 -12.32 13.45 0.85
C ASN A 287 -12.51 12.94 2.29
N LEU A 288 -11.49 12.32 2.89
CA LEU A 288 -11.58 11.62 4.17
C LEU A 288 -11.27 12.50 5.36
N LEU A 289 -11.92 12.20 6.48
CA LEU A 289 -11.40 12.62 7.79
C LEU A 289 -10.15 11.80 8.11
N GLN A 290 -9.09 12.46 8.59
CA GLN A 290 -7.81 11.80 8.89
C GLN A 290 -7.99 10.59 9.82
N LYS A 291 -8.85 10.69 10.84
CA LYS A 291 -9.15 9.58 11.76
C LYS A 291 -9.71 8.34 11.05
N ASP A 292 -10.53 8.54 10.03
CA ASP A 292 -11.22 7.47 9.31
C ASP A 292 -10.31 6.86 8.24
N ALA A 293 -9.51 7.71 7.56
CA ALA A 293 -8.46 7.25 6.67
C ALA A 293 -7.46 6.34 7.39
N VAL A 294 -6.97 6.76 8.56
CA VAL A 294 -6.00 5.99 9.35
C VAL A 294 -6.60 4.69 9.90
N LYS A 295 -7.89 4.69 10.26
CA LYS A 295 -8.55 3.51 10.84
C LYS A 295 -8.94 2.46 9.79
N MET A 296 -9.53 2.88 8.67
CA MET A 296 -10.12 1.96 7.69
C MET A 296 -9.34 1.88 6.38
N GLY A 297 -8.39 2.79 6.14
CA GLY A 297 -7.77 2.97 4.82
C GLY A 297 -8.62 3.83 3.91
N VAL A 298 -8.06 4.23 2.76
CA VAL A 298 -8.77 5.05 1.76
C VAL A 298 -9.89 4.26 1.09
N VAL A 299 -9.54 3.07 0.60
CA VAL A 299 -10.48 2.07 0.10
C VAL A 299 -10.18 0.72 0.77
N GLY A 300 -11.12 -0.20 0.67
CA GLY A 300 -10.87 -1.61 0.98
C GLY A 300 -10.94 -2.43 -0.30
N TYR A 301 -10.44 -3.65 -0.22
CA TYR A 301 -10.40 -4.53 -1.37
C TYR A 301 -11.20 -5.79 -1.12
N ALA A 302 -11.89 -6.26 -2.15
CA ALA A 302 -12.63 -7.52 -2.13
C ALA A 302 -12.44 -8.26 -3.46
N LYS A 303 -12.50 -9.59 -3.43
CA LYS A 303 -12.35 -10.41 -4.64
C LYS A 303 -13.64 -10.53 -5.45
N ASP A 304 -14.78 -10.33 -4.79
CA ASP A 304 -16.09 -10.55 -5.37
C ASP A 304 -17.08 -9.44 -4.98
N VAL A 305 -18.01 -9.13 -5.89
CA VAL A 305 -19.00 -8.06 -5.70
C VAL A 305 -20.03 -8.43 -4.65
N ASP A 306 -20.49 -9.68 -4.61
CA ASP A 306 -21.46 -10.12 -3.58
C ASP A 306 -20.82 -10.17 -2.20
N ALA A 307 -19.55 -10.58 -2.11
CA ALA A 307 -18.77 -10.46 -0.89
C ALA A 307 -18.57 -8.98 -0.47
N ALA A 308 -18.29 -8.09 -1.42
CA ALA A 308 -18.12 -6.66 -1.16
C ALA A 308 -19.42 -6.01 -0.63
N LYS A 309 -20.57 -6.34 -1.21
CA LYS A 309 -21.88 -5.82 -0.79
C LYS A 309 -22.24 -6.18 0.65
N LYS A 310 -21.75 -7.33 1.14
CA LYS A 310 -22.00 -7.83 2.51
C LYS A 310 -20.94 -7.36 3.51
N ASN A 311 -19.90 -6.66 3.05
CA ASN A 311 -18.80 -6.25 3.89
C ASN A 311 -19.22 -5.11 4.82
N GLN A 312 -18.86 -5.23 6.10
CA GLN A 312 -19.20 -4.24 7.14
C GLN A 312 -18.73 -2.82 6.82
N ARG A 313 -17.72 -2.65 5.96
CA ARG A 313 -17.21 -1.35 5.52
C ARG A 313 -18.24 -0.52 4.78
N VAL A 314 -19.03 -1.13 3.89
CA VAL A 314 -20.01 -0.42 3.04
C VAL A 314 -21.43 -0.48 3.58
N THR A 315 -21.68 -1.29 4.62
CA THR A 315 -22.96 -1.40 5.34
C THR A 315 -24.15 -1.77 4.43
N GLU A 316 -25.38 -1.64 4.92
CA GLU A 316 -26.57 -2.36 4.41
C GLU A 316 -26.99 -2.03 2.96
N ASN A 317 -26.75 -0.79 2.50
CA ASN A 317 -27.19 -0.32 1.18
C ASN A 317 -26.04 0.35 0.41
N PRO A 318 -25.12 -0.42 -0.19
CA PRO A 318 -24.04 0.14 -1.01
C PRO A 318 -24.53 0.54 -2.40
N PHE A 319 -24.03 1.67 -2.91
CA PHE A 319 -24.11 1.98 -4.34
C PHE A 319 -23.10 1.10 -5.08
N VAL A 320 -23.56 0.28 -6.01
CA VAL A 320 -22.71 -0.66 -6.76
C VAL A 320 -22.58 -0.19 -8.20
N ILE A 321 -21.36 0.08 -8.64
CA ILE A 321 -21.06 0.56 -10.00
C ILE A 321 -19.93 -0.24 -10.64
N LYS A 322 -19.70 -0.02 -11.93
CA LYS A 322 -18.60 -0.64 -12.66
C LYS A 322 -17.49 0.38 -12.92
N GLY A 323 -16.25 -0.04 -12.70
CA GLY A 323 -15.08 0.63 -13.27
C GLY A 323 -15.03 0.39 -14.78
N ILE A 324 -14.53 1.36 -15.53
CA ILE A 324 -14.35 1.25 -16.98
C ILE A 324 -12.88 1.09 -17.38
N GLN A 325 -11.95 1.61 -16.58
CA GLN A 325 -10.53 1.56 -16.87
C GLN A 325 -9.70 1.68 -15.59
N ALA A 326 -8.59 0.94 -15.52
CA ALA A 326 -7.52 1.21 -14.56
C ALA A 326 -6.52 2.20 -15.18
N THR A 327 -6.07 3.18 -14.40
CA THR A 327 -5.16 4.24 -14.86
C THR A 327 -4.04 4.51 -13.86
N GLY A 328 -3.10 5.35 -14.26
CA GLY A 328 -1.80 5.52 -13.60
C GLY A 328 -0.77 4.49 -14.07
N GLN A 329 0.52 4.80 -13.89
CA GLN A 329 1.60 3.90 -14.34
C GLN A 329 1.53 2.53 -13.65
N LYS A 330 1.16 2.53 -12.37
CA LYS A 330 0.97 1.32 -11.55
C LYS A 330 -0.43 0.72 -11.64
N LYS A 331 -1.34 1.31 -12.44
CA LYS A 331 -2.74 0.88 -12.61
C LYS A 331 -3.51 0.77 -11.29
N THR A 332 -3.42 1.76 -10.42
CA THR A 332 -4.06 1.71 -9.09
C THR A 332 -5.37 2.47 -9.01
N ASP A 333 -5.58 3.38 -9.97
CA ASP A 333 -6.71 4.30 -9.95
C ASP A 333 -7.80 3.79 -10.89
N VAL A 334 -9.07 3.96 -10.52
CA VAL A 334 -10.21 3.51 -11.30
C VAL A 334 -10.91 4.69 -11.95
N VAL A 335 -11.12 4.59 -13.25
CA VAL A 335 -12.02 5.46 -14.00
C VAL A 335 -13.43 4.86 -13.98
N ILE A 336 -14.43 5.68 -13.72
CA ILE A 336 -15.87 5.31 -13.74
C ILE A 336 -16.63 6.13 -14.79
N ASN A 337 -17.88 5.75 -15.08
CA ASN A 337 -18.73 6.49 -16.00
C ASN A 337 -19.11 7.87 -15.42
N ASN A 338 -19.21 8.90 -16.27
CA ASN A 338 -19.61 10.25 -15.86
C ASN A 338 -20.99 10.30 -15.18
N ARG A 339 -21.94 9.44 -15.58
CA ARG A 339 -23.26 9.32 -14.92
C ARG A 339 -23.10 8.92 -13.46
N ASP A 340 -22.30 7.90 -13.19
CA ASP A 340 -22.06 7.39 -11.84
C ASP A 340 -21.27 8.41 -11.01
N ALA A 341 -20.27 9.07 -11.62
CA ALA A 341 -19.53 10.15 -10.99
C ALA A 341 -20.46 11.30 -10.53
N ASN A 342 -21.38 11.72 -11.38
CA ASN A 342 -22.38 12.75 -11.06
C ASN A 342 -23.30 12.32 -9.92
N ILE A 343 -23.70 11.04 -9.84
CA ILE A 343 -24.50 10.51 -8.73
C ILE A 343 -23.69 10.55 -7.42
N ILE A 344 -22.43 10.15 -7.46
CA ILE A 344 -21.54 10.16 -6.29
C ILE A 344 -21.33 11.59 -5.77
N GLN A 345 -21.01 12.53 -6.65
CA GLN A 345 -20.74 13.93 -6.30
C GLN A 345 -22.00 14.73 -5.98
N GLY A 346 -23.09 14.52 -6.72
CA GLY A 346 -24.36 15.23 -6.51
C GLY A 346 -25.08 14.87 -5.22
N SER A 347 -24.63 13.81 -4.54
CA SER A 347 -25.15 13.36 -3.25
C SER A 347 -24.69 14.20 -2.05
N ASP A 348 -24.31 15.48 -2.20
CA ASP A 348 -23.55 16.26 -1.20
C ASP A 348 -24.11 16.33 0.24
N LYS A 349 -25.42 16.12 0.45
CA LYS A 349 -26.02 15.97 1.79
C LYS A 349 -25.79 14.57 2.43
N TYR A 350 -25.32 13.61 1.62
CA TYR A 350 -25.23 12.16 1.85
C TYR A 350 -23.86 11.56 1.52
N THR A 351 -22.85 12.36 1.13
CA THR A 351 -21.44 11.94 0.95
C THR A 351 -20.72 11.55 2.26
N SER A 352 -21.45 11.39 3.37
CA SER A 352 -20.91 10.97 4.67
C SER A 352 -20.19 9.63 4.59
N TYR A 353 -20.68 8.71 3.77
CA TYR A 353 -20.04 7.41 3.56
C TYR A 353 -18.66 7.56 2.89
N LEU A 354 -18.50 8.49 1.94
CA LEU A 354 -17.21 8.81 1.31
C LEU A 354 -16.24 9.41 2.32
N LYS A 355 -16.70 10.37 3.14
CA LYS A 355 -15.90 11.02 4.19
C LYS A 355 -15.38 10.04 5.25
N ASN A 356 -16.11 8.95 5.43
CA ASN A 356 -15.78 7.86 6.33
C ASN A 356 -15.00 6.72 5.64
N GLY A 357 -14.71 6.81 4.34
CA GLY A 357 -13.95 5.79 3.62
C GLY A 357 -14.71 4.50 3.38
N ARG A 358 -16.04 4.55 3.31
CA ARG A 358 -16.88 3.39 3.02
C ARG A 358 -16.90 3.08 1.52
N VAL A 359 -15.73 2.76 1.00
CA VAL A 359 -15.48 2.46 -0.42
C VAL A 359 -14.77 1.12 -0.53
N LEU A 360 -15.27 0.23 -1.37
CA LEU A 360 -14.65 -1.05 -1.72
C LEU A 360 -14.37 -1.10 -3.22
N LEU A 361 -13.14 -1.47 -3.57
CA LEU A 361 -12.74 -1.84 -4.91
C LEU A 361 -12.74 -3.37 -5.02
N VAL A 362 -13.44 -3.89 -6.02
CA VAL A 362 -13.44 -5.31 -6.34
C VAL A 362 -12.45 -5.58 -7.45
N TYR A 363 -11.51 -6.49 -7.25
CA TYR A 363 -10.53 -6.86 -8.29
C TYR A 363 -10.17 -8.35 -8.24
N ASP A 364 -9.54 -8.83 -9.32
CA ASP A 364 -9.22 -10.26 -9.56
C ASP A 364 -7.90 -10.73 -8.95
#